data_AF-A0A2T0VEE9-F1
#
_entry.id   AF-A0A2T0VEE9-F1
#
_cell.length_a   1.000
_cell.length_b   1.000
_cell.length_c   1.000
_cell.angle_alpha   90.00
_cell.angle_beta   90.00
_cell.angle_gamma   90.00
#
_symmetry.space_group_name_H-M   'P 1'
#
loop_
_entity.id
_entity.type
_entity.pdbx_description
1 polymer ?
#
loop_
_entity_poly.entity_id
_entity_poly.type
_entity_poly.pdbx_seq_one_letter_code
_entity_poly.pdbx_strand_id
1 'polypeptide(L)'
;MDELHGAASQERQPHSSSPHRNRPHRNRRWIIAVAAVLALSVGGGAGFVGLSAARSAAQSVFDTQYAEFLSTRADAGDAFDSAQSALESAKTTLADSEGKVLTEDSRTALADAITAAESRVKDAAGELTATSERAEAAAFVEVGVLDSGSGLRESAATLASLSLTTVTDVSTVADQLAGPVAAVTAAMAVWQSEQDRILRERYTNHVHAVGWIPELDECKGSVDLTAHYGTPAIAEHWSCGGKNFPDEPGTIITLTGERAGTYRVDGIVMMLNQRRATVADIPHGYDLIYQTCQNGQSSTMSLTALTKLD
;
A
#
# COMPACT_ATOMS: atom_id res chain seq x y z
N MET A 1 16.60 7.95 32.10
CA MET A 1 16.93 8.97 31.09
C MET A 1 15.79 8.97 30.09
N ASP A 2 14.72 9.73 30.16
CA ASP A 2 14.15 10.73 31.07
C ASP A 2 12.62 10.60 30.82
N GLU A 3 11.75 10.47 31.83
CA GLU A 3 11.03 11.59 32.46
C GLU A 3 10.25 12.44 31.40
N LEU A 4 8.91 12.52 31.37
CA LEU A 4 8.07 13.14 32.40
C LEU A 4 6.56 12.91 32.17
N HIS A 5 5.86 12.82 33.30
CA HIS A 5 4.42 12.94 33.50
C HIS A 5 3.84 14.29 33.08
N GLY A 6 2.54 14.33 32.76
CA GLY A 6 1.75 15.56 32.71
C GLY A 6 0.24 15.30 32.83
N ALA A 7 -0.29 15.47 34.05
CA ALA A 7 -1.71 15.44 34.37
C ALA A 7 -2.20 16.86 34.75
N ALA A 8 -3.42 17.23 34.34
CA ALA A 8 -4.31 18.23 34.96
C ALA A 8 -5.65 18.21 34.18
N SER A 9 -6.82 17.80 34.69
CA SER A 9 -7.63 18.33 35.80
C SER A 9 -7.83 19.84 35.78
N GLN A 10 -8.99 20.28 35.28
CA GLN A 10 -9.58 21.56 35.68
C GLN A 10 -11.09 21.43 35.87
N GLU A 11 -11.57 22.18 36.85
CA GLU A 11 -12.65 21.90 37.77
C GLU A 11 -13.68 23.06 37.74
N ARG A 12 -14.99 22.72 37.74
CA ARG A 12 -16.17 23.38 38.38
C ARG A 12 -16.39 24.92 38.23
N GLN A 13 -17.57 25.34 37.73
CA GLN A 13 -18.81 25.80 38.46
C GLN A 13 -19.06 27.34 38.27
N PRO A 14 -20.16 27.98 38.76
CA PRO A 14 -21.61 27.77 38.57
C PRO A 14 -22.43 29.09 38.38
N HIS A 15 -23.77 28.97 38.31
CA HIS A 15 -24.84 29.93 38.69
C HIS A 15 -25.07 31.27 37.93
N SER A 16 -26.32 31.45 37.46
CA SER A 16 -27.09 32.68 37.75
C SER A 16 -28.60 32.45 37.60
N SER A 17 -29.29 32.50 38.73
CA SER A 17 -30.74 32.61 38.90
C SER A 17 -31.16 34.09 38.84
N SER A 18 -32.34 34.38 38.28
CA SER A 18 -32.97 35.71 38.38
C SER A 18 -34.43 35.62 38.87
N PRO A 19 -34.91 36.61 39.66
CA PRO A 19 -36.12 36.47 40.47
C PRO A 19 -37.34 37.25 39.96
N HIS A 20 -38.48 36.83 40.50
CA HIS A 20 -39.81 37.44 40.53
C HIS A 20 -39.94 38.97 40.34
N ARG A 21 -40.96 39.37 39.56
CA ARG A 21 -41.77 40.58 39.82
C ARG A 21 -43.27 40.28 39.77
N ASN A 22 -43.88 40.29 40.96
CA ASN A 22 -45.33 40.46 41.18
C ASN A 22 -45.69 41.95 41.11
N ARG A 23 -46.86 42.29 40.55
CA ARG A 23 -47.67 43.49 40.87
C ARG A 23 -49.10 43.37 40.27
N PRO A 24 -50.10 44.16 40.72
CA PRO A 24 -51.36 43.62 41.23
C PRO A 24 -52.63 44.03 40.45
N HIS A 25 -53.73 43.42 40.88
CA HIS A 25 -55.14 43.57 40.48
C HIS A 25 -55.70 44.98 40.22
N ARG A 26 -56.55 45.08 39.18
CA ARG A 26 -57.87 45.79 39.05
C ARG A 26 -58.16 46.02 37.55
N ASN A 27 -59.32 45.86 36.92
CA ASN A 27 -60.75 45.81 37.26
C ASN A 27 -61.44 44.91 36.20
N ARG A 28 -62.36 43.99 36.53
CA ARG A 28 -63.83 44.15 36.66
C ARG A 28 -64.52 44.83 35.47
N ARG A 29 -65.46 44.08 34.84
CA ARG A 29 -66.39 44.39 33.72
C ARG A 29 -65.69 44.08 32.37
N TRP A 30 -66.00 42.99 31.67
CA TRP A 30 -67.26 42.72 30.99
C TRP A 30 -67.60 41.22 30.97
N ILE A 31 -68.77 40.89 31.52
CA ILE A 31 -69.50 39.64 31.30
C ILE A 31 -70.54 39.97 30.22
N ILE A 32 -70.73 39.04 29.28
CA ILE A 32 -71.77 38.90 28.23
C ILE A 32 -71.11 38.73 26.85
N ALA A 33 -70.66 37.49 26.58
CA ALA A 33 -70.58 36.81 25.27
C ALA A 33 -69.82 35.46 25.37
N VAL A 34 -70.08 34.61 26.39
CA VAL A 34 -69.28 33.39 26.65
C VAL A 34 -70.01 32.07 26.35
N ALA A 35 -71.31 32.09 26.04
CA ALA A 35 -72.08 30.85 25.88
C ALA A 35 -72.05 30.21 24.47
N ALA A 36 -71.47 30.87 23.46
CA ALA A 36 -71.31 30.30 22.11
C ALA A 36 -69.86 29.88 21.75
N VAL A 37 -68.86 30.29 22.55
CA VAL A 37 -67.45 29.93 22.35
C VAL A 37 -67.07 28.65 23.12
N LEU A 38 -67.80 28.32 24.19
CA LEU A 38 -67.49 27.15 25.03
C LEU A 38 -67.89 25.79 24.42
N ALA A 39 -68.85 25.78 23.48
CA ALA A 39 -69.21 24.57 22.75
C ALA A 39 -68.24 24.27 21.58
N LEU A 40 -67.56 25.29 21.03
CA LEU A 40 -66.50 25.13 20.03
C LEU A 40 -65.14 24.79 20.65
N SER A 41 -64.88 25.17 21.91
CA SER A 41 -63.63 24.79 22.60
C SER A 41 -63.62 23.37 23.16
N VAL A 42 -64.78 22.76 23.45
CA VAL A 42 -64.83 21.35 23.92
C VAL A 42 -64.88 20.37 22.74
N GLY A 43 -65.49 20.75 21.61
CA GLY A 43 -65.42 19.98 20.35
C GLY A 43 -64.05 20.08 19.64
N GLY A 44 -63.39 21.24 19.72
CA GLY A 44 -62.07 21.46 19.10
C GLY A 44 -60.91 20.76 19.84
N GLY A 45 -61.02 20.56 21.16
CA GLY A 45 -59.98 19.92 21.96
C GLY A 45 -59.74 18.43 21.61
N ALA A 46 -60.81 17.68 21.32
CA ALA A 46 -60.68 16.27 20.95
C ALA A 46 -60.00 16.08 19.58
N GLY A 47 -60.28 16.96 18.61
CA GLY A 47 -59.64 16.92 17.29
C GLY A 47 -58.15 17.29 17.35
N PHE A 48 -57.79 18.28 18.17
CA PHE A 48 -56.39 18.70 18.33
C PHE A 48 -55.54 17.65 19.05
N VAL A 49 -56.08 16.99 20.08
CA VAL A 49 -55.40 15.90 20.79
C VAL A 49 -55.16 14.70 19.84
N GLY A 50 -56.15 14.31 19.04
CA GLY A 50 -55.98 13.25 18.04
C GLY A 50 -54.90 13.56 17.00
N LEU A 51 -54.88 14.79 16.48
CA LEU A 51 -53.84 15.25 15.55
C LEU A 51 -52.44 15.20 16.17
N SER A 52 -52.31 15.64 17.43
CA SER A 52 -51.04 15.62 18.16
C SER A 52 -50.50 14.21 18.39
N ALA A 53 -51.38 13.26 18.74
CA ALA A 53 -51.00 11.85 18.94
C ALA A 53 -50.63 11.16 17.62
N ALA A 54 -51.35 11.44 16.53
CA ALA A 54 -51.03 10.91 15.21
C ALA A 54 -49.67 11.42 14.70
N ARG A 55 -49.37 12.70 14.96
CA ARG A 55 -48.09 13.32 14.64
C ARG A 55 -46.94 12.77 15.48
N SER A 56 -47.12 12.59 16.79
CA SER A 56 -46.07 12.00 17.64
C SER A 56 -45.75 10.56 17.25
N ALA A 57 -46.76 9.77 16.87
CA ALA A 57 -46.56 8.43 16.35
C ALA A 57 -45.79 8.46 15.01
N ALA A 58 -46.13 9.37 14.10
CA ALA A 58 -45.41 9.53 12.84
C ALA A 58 -43.94 9.97 13.05
N GLN A 59 -43.71 10.90 13.98
CA GLN A 59 -42.36 11.34 14.35
C GLN A 59 -41.54 10.19 14.91
N SER A 60 -42.10 9.40 15.83
CA SER A 60 -41.40 8.24 16.41
C SER A 60 -41.01 7.22 15.34
N VAL A 61 -41.87 6.95 14.35
CA VAL A 61 -41.54 6.04 13.25
C VAL A 61 -40.43 6.62 12.38
N PHE A 62 -40.50 7.91 12.05
CA PHE A 62 -39.44 8.61 11.33
C PHE A 62 -38.09 8.56 12.08
N ASP A 63 -38.07 8.90 13.37
CA ASP A 63 -36.85 8.91 14.19
C ASP A 63 -36.20 7.52 14.24
N THR A 64 -36.99 6.46 14.39
CA THR A 64 -36.49 5.08 14.35
C THR A 64 -35.87 4.74 12.99
N GLN A 65 -36.58 5.00 11.89
CA GLN A 65 -36.08 4.69 10.54
C GLN A 65 -34.84 5.52 10.17
N TYR A 66 -34.79 6.77 10.63
CA TYR A 66 -33.62 7.62 10.44
C TYR A 66 -32.42 7.12 11.24
N ALA A 67 -32.61 6.71 12.50
CA ALA A 67 -31.55 6.13 13.31
C ALA A 67 -31.02 4.80 12.72
N GLU A 68 -31.91 3.93 12.24
CA GLU A 68 -31.54 2.69 11.53
C GLU A 68 -30.73 3.00 10.27
N PHE A 69 -31.19 3.94 9.45
CA PHE A 69 -30.47 4.39 8.25
C PHE A 69 -29.06 4.92 8.59
N LEU A 70 -28.92 5.76 9.61
CA LEU A 70 -27.62 6.29 10.04
C LEU A 70 -26.68 5.18 10.50
N SER A 71 -27.18 4.17 11.21
CA SER A 71 -26.39 2.99 11.61
C SER A 71 -25.91 2.22 10.38
N THR A 72 -26.82 1.89 9.47
CA THR A 72 -26.48 1.17 8.22
C THR A 72 -25.50 1.96 7.36
N ARG A 73 -25.63 3.29 7.30
CA ARG A 73 -24.68 4.16 6.59
C ARG A 73 -23.30 4.18 7.24
N ALA A 74 -23.22 4.16 8.58
CA ALA A 74 -21.95 4.09 9.28
C ALA A 74 -21.23 2.76 9.00
N ASP A 75 -21.92 1.63 9.15
CA ASP A 75 -21.37 0.29 8.86
C ASP A 75 -20.92 0.17 7.39
N ALA A 76 -21.69 0.76 6.47
CA ALA A 76 -21.37 0.83 5.05
C ALA A 76 -20.12 1.70 4.78
N GLY A 77 -19.96 2.81 5.50
CA GLY A 77 -18.76 3.65 5.45
C GLY A 77 -17.51 2.90 5.89
N ASP A 78 -17.58 2.18 7.01
CA ASP A 78 -16.46 1.38 7.53
C ASP A 78 -16.06 0.26 6.54
N ALA A 79 -17.05 -0.42 5.94
CA ALA A 79 -16.80 -1.43 4.92
C ALA A 79 -16.13 -0.84 3.66
N PHE A 80 -16.55 0.34 3.23
CA PHE A 80 -15.97 1.06 2.10
C PHE A 80 -14.52 1.49 2.35
N ASP A 81 -14.23 2.04 3.53
CA ASP A 81 -12.87 2.45 3.92
C ASP A 81 -11.92 1.25 4.04
N SER A 82 -12.42 0.12 4.57
CA SER A 82 -11.68 -1.14 4.61
C SER A 82 -11.35 -1.64 3.19
N ALA A 83 -12.32 -1.62 2.27
CA ALA A 83 -12.12 -2.02 0.88
C ALA A 83 -11.10 -1.13 0.14
N GLN A 84 -11.16 0.20 0.34
CA GLN A 84 -10.17 1.13 -0.21
C GLN A 84 -8.76 0.83 0.32
N SER A 85 -8.63 0.60 1.64
CA SER A 85 -7.34 0.28 2.26
C SER A 85 -6.74 -1.01 1.70
N ALA A 86 -7.56 -2.05 1.53
CA ALA A 86 -7.14 -3.32 0.92
C ALA A 86 -6.71 -3.14 -0.54
N LEU A 87 -7.43 -2.33 -1.32
CA LEU A 87 -7.12 -2.02 -2.71
C LEU A 87 -5.78 -1.30 -2.86
N GLU A 88 -5.51 -0.27 -2.05
CA GLU A 88 -4.23 0.46 -2.09
C GLU A 88 -3.06 -0.42 -1.63
N SER A 89 -3.26 -1.27 -0.63
CA SER A 89 -2.27 -2.27 -0.25
C SER A 89 -1.98 -3.26 -1.39
N ALA A 90 -3.00 -3.73 -2.10
CA ALA A 90 -2.84 -4.64 -3.23
C ALA A 90 -2.08 -3.99 -4.39
N LYS A 91 -2.39 -2.73 -4.72
CA LYS A 91 -1.64 -1.93 -5.72
C LYS A 91 -0.17 -1.77 -5.35
N THR A 92 0.12 -1.49 -4.08
CA THR A 92 1.49 -1.40 -3.57
C THR A 92 2.25 -2.71 -3.77
N THR A 93 1.65 -3.86 -3.39
CA THR A 93 2.24 -5.18 -3.63
C THR A 93 2.50 -5.46 -5.12
N LEU A 94 1.57 -5.07 -5.99
CA LEU A 94 1.75 -5.21 -7.44
C LEU A 94 2.90 -4.33 -7.95
N ALA A 95 3.05 -3.09 -7.47
CA ALA A 95 4.17 -2.23 -7.85
C ALA A 95 5.51 -2.79 -7.34
N ASP A 96 5.58 -3.16 -6.07
CA ASP A 96 6.83 -3.61 -5.43
C ASP A 96 7.39 -4.92 -5.98
N SER A 97 6.54 -5.74 -6.59
CA SER A 97 6.91 -7.02 -7.21
C SER A 97 7.50 -6.90 -8.62
N GLU A 98 7.64 -5.69 -9.19
CA GLU A 98 8.09 -5.50 -10.57
C GLU A 98 9.53 -6.01 -10.76
N GLY A 99 9.70 -6.95 -11.69
CA GLY A 99 10.99 -7.61 -11.92
C GLY A 99 11.47 -8.53 -10.78
N LYS A 100 10.63 -8.74 -9.76
CA LYS A 100 10.94 -9.55 -8.56
C LYS A 100 10.10 -10.81 -8.46
N VAL A 101 9.72 -11.37 -9.60
CA VAL A 101 9.06 -12.68 -9.70
C VAL A 101 9.70 -13.48 -10.83
N LEU A 102 9.63 -14.81 -10.77
CA LEU A 102 10.18 -15.67 -11.84
C LEU A 102 9.23 -15.76 -13.05
N THR A 103 7.92 -15.61 -12.84
CA THR A 103 6.89 -15.60 -13.88
C THR A 103 5.83 -14.53 -13.58
N GLU A 104 5.17 -14.00 -14.61
CA GLU A 104 4.20 -12.90 -14.49
C GLU A 104 2.77 -13.36 -14.14
N ASP A 105 2.53 -14.66 -14.00
CA ASP A 105 1.18 -15.21 -13.82
C ASP A 105 0.50 -14.68 -12.54
N SER A 106 1.20 -14.68 -11.41
CA SER A 106 0.66 -14.20 -10.13
C SER A 106 0.42 -12.68 -10.15
N ARG A 107 1.29 -11.91 -10.81
CA ARG A 107 1.13 -10.46 -10.97
C ARG A 107 -0.08 -10.14 -11.83
N THR A 108 -0.28 -10.87 -12.93
CA THR A 108 -1.44 -10.73 -13.81
C THR A 108 -2.73 -11.02 -13.06
N ALA A 109 -2.78 -12.12 -12.28
CA ALA A 109 -3.95 -12.45 -11.47
C ALA A 109 -4.27 -11.39 -10.40
N LEU A 110 -3.25 -10.79 -9.77
CA LEU A 110 -3.44 -9.68 -8.84
C LEU A 110 -3.95 -8.41 -9.56
N ALA A 111 -3.43 -8.09 -10.74
CA ALA A 111 -3.88 -6.95 -11.53
C ALA A 111 -5.35 -7.06 -11.96
N ASP A 112 -5.78 -8.26 -12.38
CA ASP A 112 -7.18 -8.53 -12.72
C ASP A 112 -8.09 -8.40 -11.48
N ALA A 113 -7.65 -8.92 -10.33
CA ALA A 113 -8.39 -8.79 -9.08
C ALA A 113 -8.51 -7.32 -8.61
N ILE A 114 -7.44 -6.53 -8.75
CA ILE A 114 -7.45 -5.09 -8.48
C ILE A 114 -8.46 -4.38 -9.38
N THR A 115 -8.46 -4.66 -10.69
CA THR A 115 -9.40 -4.05 -11.64
C THR A 115 -10.85 -4.36 -11.27
N ALA A 116 -11.15 -5.61 -10.90
CA ALA A 116 -12.48 -6.00 -10.44
C ALA A 116 -12.88 -5.30 -9.12
N ALA A 117 -11.94 -5.18 -8.18
CA ALA A 117 -12.15 -4.47 -6.91
C ALA A 117 -12.40 -2.97 -7.11
N GLU A 118 -11.65 -2.31 -8.00
CA GLU A 118 -11.82 -0.88 -8.35
C GLU A 118 -13.23 -0.59 -8.87
N SER A 119 -13.76 -1.45 -9.74
CA SER A 119 -15.13 -1.29 -10.25
C SER A 119 -16.15 -1.32 -9.10
N ARG A 120 -16.03 -2.29 -8.18
CA ARG A 120 -16.97 -2.43 -7.06
C ARG A 120 -16.90 -1.28 -6.06
N VAL A 121 -15.68 -0.84 -5.73
CA VAL A 121 -15.47 0.33 -4.87
C VAL A 121 -16.10 1.57 -5.53
N LYS A 122 -15.90 1.76 -6.83
CA LYS A 122 -16.53 2.87 -7.57
C LYS A 122 -18.06 2.81 -7.53
N ASP A 123 -18.65 1.64 -7.75
CA ASP A 123 -20.10 1.46 -7.73
C ASP A 123 -20.68 1.71 -6.32
N ALA A 124 -20.01 1.22 -5.27
CA ALA A 124 -20.38 1.48 -3.88
C ALA A 124 -20.29 2.96 -3.49
N ALA A 125 -19.26 3.68 -3.96
CA ALA A 125 -19.14 5.13 -3.75
C ALA A 125 -20.32 5.89 -4.39
N GLY A 126 -20.74 5.45 -5.58
CA GLY A 126 -21.93 5.97 -6.26
C GLY A 126 -23.22 5.71 -5.47
N GLU A 127 -23.43 4.49 -4.98
CA GLU A 127 -24.58 4.13 -4.15
C GLU A 127 -24.62 4.94 -2.86
N LEU A 128 -23.51 5.05 -2.12
CA LEU A 128 -23.41 5.84 -0.88
C LEU A 128 -23.79 7.31 -1.10
N THR A 129 -23.31 7.91 -2.19
CA THR A 129 -23.62 9.30 -2.54
C THR A 129 -25.11 9.47 -2.84
N ALA A 130 -25.66 8.65 -3.76
CA ALA A 130 -27.06 8.74 -4.15
C ALA A 130 -28.04 8.47 -2.99
N THR A 131 -27.68 7.53 -2.11
CA THR A 131 -28.51 7.17 -0.95
C THR A 131 -28.47 8.28 0.11
N SER A 132 -27.31 8.92 0.30
CA SER A 132 -27.17 10.09 1.19
C SER A 132 -28.02 11.27 0.71
N GLU A 133 -27.96 11.60 -0.58
CA GLU A 133 -28.78 12.68 -1.17
C GLU A 133 -30.27 12.43 -1.00
N ARG A 134 -30.73 11.17 -1.22
CA ARG A 134 -32.15 10.81 -1.01
C ARG A 134 -32.57 10.87 0.45
N ALA A 135 -31.71 10.45 1.38
CA ALA A 135 -31.98 10.53 2.81
C ALA A 135 -32.06 11.98 3.29
N GLU A 136 -31.19 12.86 2.80
CA GLU A 136 -31.22 14.30 3.09
C GLU A 136 -32.51 14.94 2.56
N ALA A 137 -32.93 14.59 1.33
CA ALA A 137 -34.21 15.04 0.78
C ALA A 137 -35.41 14.54 1.62
N ALA A 138 -35.37 13.30 2.11
CA ALA A 138 -36.41 12.74 2.98
C ALA A 138 -36.43 13.39 4.37
N ALA A 139 -35.28 13.87 4.88
CA ALA A 139 -35.20 14.54 6.18
C ALA A 139 -35.81 15.95 6.17
N PHE A 140 -35.87 16.61 5.01
CA PHE A 140 -36.47 17.94 4.87
C PHE A 140 -37.98 17.86 4.62
N VAL A 141 -38.76 17.54 5.66
CA VAL A 141 -40.23 17.56 5.58
C VAL A 141 -40.78 18.88 6.12
N GLU A 142 -41.39 19.69 5.26
CA GLU A 142 -42.20 20.83 5.72
C GLU A 142 -43.47 20.32 6.41
N VAL A 143 -43.48 20.35 7.74
CA VAL A 143 -44.64 19.89 8.51
C VAL A 143 -45.60 21.06 8.75
N GLY A 144 -46.72 21.08 8.00
CA GLY A 144 -47.79 22.05 8.21
C GLY A 144 -48.40 21.95 9.63
N VAL A 145 -48.91 23.08 10.15
CA VAL A 145 -49.50 23.16 11.52
C VAL A 145 -50.70 22.23 11.69
N LEU A 146 -51.41 21.91 10.60
CA LEU A 146 -52.59 21.04 10.58
C LEU A 146 -52.31 19.65 9.97
N ASP A 147 -51.04 19.31 9.67
CA ASP A 147 -50.70 17.99 9.14
C ASP A 147 -50.79 16.93 10.25
N SER A 148 -51.45 15.82 9.91
CA SER A 148 -51.53 14.58 10.71
C SER A 148 -50.22 13.77 10.76
N GLY A 149 -49.14 14.31 10.16
CA GLY A 149 -47.84 13.69 10.03
C GLY A 149 -47.70 12.81 8.79
N SER A 150 -48.46 13.06 7.72
CA SER A 150 -48.36 12.24 6.50
C SER A 150 -46.98 12.35 5.86
N GLY A 151 -46.38 13.55 5.83
CA GLY A 151 -45.03 13.74 5.31
C GLY A 151 -43.97 12.96 6.09
N LEU A 152 -44.09 12.91 7.42
CA LEU A 152 -43.18 12.12 8.27
C LEU A 152 -43.27 10.62 7.97
N ARG A 153 -44.48 10.09 7.71
CA ARG A 153 -44.66 8.68 7.34
C ARG A 153 -44.10 8.37 5.95
N GLU A 154 -44.28 9.28 5.00
CA GLU A 154 -43.72 9.16 3.65
C GLU A 154 -42.19 9.19 3.68
N SER A 155 -41.59 10.10 4.45
CA SER A 155 -40.14 10.13 4.65
C SER A 155 -39.62 8.90 5.38
N ALA A 156 -40.32 8.42 6.41
CA ALA A 156 -39.95 7.19 7.08
C ALA A 156 -39.99 5.99 6.12
N ALA A 157 -41.02 5.89 5.27
CA ALA A 157 -41.11 4.84 4.24
C ALA A 157 -40.00 4.99 3.18
N THR A 158 -39.64 6.21 2.82
CA THR A 158 -38.51 6.49 1.91
C THR A 158 -37.21 6.00 2.53
N LEU A 159 -36.90 6.38 3.76
CA LEU A 159 -35.71 5.93 4.50
C LEU A 159 -35.67 4.40 4.63
N ALA A 160 -36.79 3.77 4.98
CA ALA A 160 -36.92 2.31 5.07
C ALA A 160 -36.65 1.58 3.74
N SER A 161 -36.86 2.27 2.61
CA SER A 161 -36.64 1.71 1.27
C SER A 161 -35.20 1.89 0.76
N LEU A 162 -34.39 2.71 1.44
CA LEU A 162 -33.00 2.92 1.06
C LEU A 162 -32.17 1.70 1.46
N SER A 163 -31.64 0.99 0.46
CA SER A 163 -30.76 -0.16 0.66
C SER A 163 -29.35 0.17 0.18
N LEU A 164 -28.34 -0.31 0.91
CA LEU A 164 -26.92 -0.22 0.54
C LEU A 164 -26.39 -1.60 0.12
N THR A 165 -27.03 -2.18 -0.90
CA THR A 165 -26.74 -3.55 -1.34
C THR A 165 -25.36 -3.67 -1.98
N THR A 166 -24.96 -2.70 -2.80
CA THR A 166 -23.64 -2.67 -3.43
C THR A 166 -22.54 -2.45 -2.39
N VAL A 167 -22.82 -1.70 -1.32
CA VAL A 167 -21.85 -1.57 -0.21
C VAL A 167 -21.65 -2.88 0.56
N THR A 168 -22.68 -3.73 0.63
CA THR A 168 -22.53 -5.06 1.26
C THR A 168 -21.55 -5.92 0.45
N ASP A 169 -21.55 -5.79 -0.89
CA ASP A 169 -20.61 -6.50 -1.76
C ASP A 169 -19.15 -6.05 -1.57
N VAL A 170 -18.89 -4.78 -1.23
CA VAL A 170 -17.51 -4.30 -1.01
C VAL A 170 -16.86 -4.84 0.27
N SER A 171 -17.66 -5.32 1.24
CA SER A 171 -17.13 -5.99 2.43
C SER A 171 -16.29 -7.25 2.08
N THR A 172 -16.53 -7.84 0.91
CA THR A 172 -15.81 -9.03 0.43
C THR A 172 -14.53 -8.70 -0.35
N VAL A 173 -14.27 -7.43 -0.68
CA VAL A 173 -13.11 -7.02 -1.50
C VAL A 173 -11.79 -7.37 -0.83
N ALA A 174 -11.67 -7.15 0.48
CA ALA A 174 -10.46 -7.47 1.23
C ALA A 174 -10.14 -8.98 1.15
N ASP A 175 -11.13 -9.84 1.38
CA ASP A 175 -10.97 -11.30 1.30
C ASP A 175 -10.63 -11.77 -0.13
N GLN A 176 -11.22 -11.15 -1.14
CA GLN A 176 -10.95 -11.48 -2.55
C GLN A 176 -9.55 -11.07 -3.00
N LEU A 177 -9.02 -9.96 -2.49
CA LEU A 177 -7.65 -9.52 -2.78
C LEU A 177 -6.60 -10.31 -1.99
N ALA A 178 -6.95 -10.87 -0.83
CA ALA A 178 -6.01 -11.57 0.04
C ALA A 178 -5.29 -12.74 -0.65
N GLY A 179 -6.02 -13.55 -1.43
CA GLY A 179 -5.46 -14.69 -2.17
C GLY A 179 -4.41 -14.27 -3.22
N PRO A 180 -4.76 -13.40 -4.19
CA PRO A 180 -3.80 -12.89 -5.18
C PRO A 180 -2.61 -12.14 -4.57
N VAL A 181 -2.81 -11.35 -3.51
CA VAL A 181 -1.71 -10.66 -2.78
C VAL A 181 -0.75 -11.68 -2.15
N ALA A 182 -1.27 -12.73 -1.52
CA ALA A 182 -0.44 -13.80 -0.96
C ALA A 182 0.33 -14.56 -2.04
N ALA A 183 -0.28 -14.80 -3.21
CA ALA A 183 0.38 -15.46 -4.34
C ALA A 183 1.56 -14.64 -4.88
N VAL A 184 1.41 -13.33 -5.05
CA VAL A 184 2.53 -12.44 -5.46
C VAL A 184 3.63 -12.41 -4.40
N THR A 185 3.28 -12.27 -3.12
CA THR A 185 4.25 -12.31 -2.02
C THR A 185 5.05 -13.63 -2.01
N ALA A 186 4.39 -14.76 -2.23
CA ALA A 186 5.05 -16.06 -2.33
C ALA A 186 5.97 -16.14 -3.56
N ALA A 187 5.55 -15.63 -4.71
CA ALA A 187 6.37 -15.57 -5.92
C ALA A 187 7.64 -14.71 -5.72
N MET A 188 7.51 -13.58 -5.01
CA MET A 188 8.66 -12.74 -4.64
C MET A 188 9.65 -13.47 -3.72
N ALA A 189 9.15 -14.24 -2.76
CA ALA A 189 10.01 -15.04 -1.88
C ALA A 189 10.79 -16.12 -2.66
N VAL A 190 10.15 -16.77 -3.64
CA VAL A 190 10.81 -17.73 -4.53
C VAL A 190 11.88 -17.04 -5.38
N TRP A 191 11.56 -15.88 -5.97
CA TRP A 191 12.53 -15.08 -6.72
C TRP A 191 13.74 -14.68 -5.85
N GLN A 192 13.50 -14.22 -4.61
CA GLN A 192 14.58 -13.83 -3.70
C GLN A 192 15.48 -15.02 -3.35
N SER A 193 14.90 -16.19 -3.08
CA SER A 193 15.66 -17.43 -2.83
C SER A 193 16.55 -17.80 -4.02
N GLU A 194 16.05 -17.59 -5.25
CA GLU A 194 16.81 -17.80 -6.48
C GLU A 194 17.94 -16.79 -6.64
N GLN A 195 17.70 -15.50 -6.34
CA GLN A 195 18.77 -14.50 -6.31
C GLN A 195 19.86 -14.86 -5.30
N ASP A 196 19.47 -15.29 -4.10
CA ASP A 196 20.43 -15.71 -3.07
C ASP A 196 21.21 -16.95 -3.50
N ARG A 197 20.56 -17.89 -4.20
CA ARG A 197 21.22 -19.07 -4.78
C ARG A 197 22.25 -18.66 -5.82
N ILE A 198 21.88 -17.78 -6.76
CA ILE A 198 22.80 -17.25 -7.79
C ILE A 198 23.98 -16.54 -7.13
N LEU A 199 23.76 -15.76 -6.07
CA LEU A 199 24.82 -15.08 -5.34
C LEU A 199 25.76 -16.05 -4.62
N ARG A 200 25.23 -17.12 -4.01
CA ARG A 200 26.04 -18.15 -3.32
C ARG A 200 26.84 -19.01 -4.29
N GLU A 201 26.27 -19.35 -5.44
CA GLU A 201 26.91 -20.18 -6.46
C GLU A 201 27.78 -19.37 -7.43
N ARG A 202 27.77 -18.04 -7.31
CA ARG A 202 28.60 -17.14 -8.11
C ARG A 202 30.08 -17.51 -7.97
N TYR A 203 30.77 -17.61 -9.10
CA TYR A 203 32.21 -17.83 -9.12
C TYR A 203 32.92 -16.74 -8.31
N THR A 204 33.73 -17.18 -7.33
CA THR A 204 34.51 -16.30 -6.47
C THR A 204 35.99 -16.61 -6.65
N ASN A 205 36.79 -15.58 -6.91
CA ASN A 205 38.25 -15.69 -6.95
C ASN A 205 38.87 -14.77 -5.91
N HIS A 206 39.86 -15.28 -5.17
CA HIS A 206 40.59 -14.52 -4.18
C HIS A 206 41.86 -13.97 -4.81
N VAL A 207 42.00 -12.65 -4.87
CA VAL A 207 43.25 -12.01 -5.26
C VAL A 207 44.06 -11.81 -3.99
N HIS A 208 45.04 -12.68 -3.77
CA HIS A 208 45.67 -12.84 -2.47
C HIS A 208 46.83 -11.87 -2.21
N ALA A 209 47.42 -11.33 -3.27
CA ALA A 209 48.59 -10.47 -3.20
C ALA A 209 48.69 -9.51 -4.38
N VAL A 210 49.50 -8.47 -4.21
CA VAL A 210 50.07 -7.64 -5.29
C VAL A 210 51.49 -8.12 -5.53
N GLY A 211 51.85 -8.42 -6.78
CA GLY A 211 53.16 -9.01 -7.06
C GLY A 211 53.37 -9.46 -8.50
N TRP A 212 54.18 -10.50 -8.66
CA TRP A 212 54.60 -11.05 -9.95
C TRP A 212 54.71 -12.58 -9.89
N ILE A 213 55.70 -13.15 -10.58
CA ILE A 213 55.91 -14.60 -10.68
C ILE A 213 56.03 -15.31 -9.32
N PRO A 214 56.81 -14.81 -8.32
CA PRO A 214 56.94 -15.51 -7.04
C PRO A 214 55.58 -15.71 -6.35
N GLU A 215 54.75 -14.67 -6.31
CA GLU A 215 53.41 -14.72 -5.71
C GLU A 215 52.46 -15.60 -6.55
N LEU A 216 52.56 -15.57 -7.88
CA LEU A 216 51.76 -16.43 -8.76
C LEU A 216 52.07 -17.91 -8.53
N ASP A 217 53.35 -18.24 -8.36
CA ASP A 217 53.84 -19.62 -8.14
C ASP A 217 53.37 -20.18 -6.78
N GLU A 218 52.90 -19.35 -5.84
CA GLU A 218 52.35 -19.82 -4.57
C GLU A 218 50.98 -20.51 -4.74
N CYS A 219 50.27 -20.26 -5.83
CA CYS A 219 48.99 -20.90 -6.15
C CYS A 219 47.93 -20.78 -5.03
N LYS A 220 47.83 -19.58 -4.44
CA LYS A 220 46.87 -19.24 -3.36
C LYS A 220 45.71 -18.36 -3.83
N GLY A 221 45.47 -18.31 -5.14
CA GLY A 221 44.52 -17.40 -5.78
C GLY A 221 45.22 -16.47 -6.77
N SER A 222 44.47 -15.54 -7.33
CA SER A 222 45.02 -14.56 -8.28
C SER A 222 46.01 -13.59 -7.61
N VAL A 223 46.85 -12.96 -8.43
CA VAL A 223 47.79 -11.91 -8.03
C VAL A 223 47.53 -10.67 -8.87
N ASP A 224 47.50 -9.49 -8.24
CA ASP A 224 47.44 -8.21 -8.94
C ASP A 224 48.80 -7.88 -9.58
N LEU A 225 48.81 -7.84 -10.91
CA LEU A 225 49.97 -7.58 -11.76
C LEU A 225 50.01 -6.13 -12.29
N THR A 226 49.12 -5.26 -11.81
CA THR A 226 48.92 -3.91 -12.36
C THR A 226 50.21 -3.10 -12.46
N ALA A 227 51.07 -3.18 -11.44
CA ALA A 227 52.35 -2.47 -11.42
C ALA A 227 53.29 -2.91 -12.55
N HIS A 228 53.22 -4.18 -12.97
CA HIS A 228 54.04 -4.74 -14.03
C HIS A 228 53.46 -4.52 -15.43
N TYR A 229 52.13 -4.51 -15.55
CA TYR A 229 51.44 -4.31 -16.84
C TYR A 229 51.14 -2.85 -17.16
N GLY A 230 51.16 -1.95 -16.17
CA GLY A 230 50.77 -0.55 -16.36
C GLY A 230 49.28 -0.34 -16.63
N THR A 231 48.47 -1.40 -16.45
CA THR A 231 47.01 -1.40 -16.59
C THR A 231 46.43 -2.35 -15.55
N PRO A 232 45.20 -2.11 -15.03
CA PRO A 232 44.57 -3.00 -14.06
C PRO A 232 44.53 -4.45 -14.56
N ALA A 233 45.25 -5.33 -13.87
CA ALA A 233 45.31 -6.74 -14.25
C ALA A 233 45.56 -7.65 -13.06
N ILE A 234 44.92 -8.81 -13.07
CA ILE A 234 45.18 -9.94 -12.18
C ILE A 234 45.54 -11.17 -13.01
N ALA A 235 46.28 -12.10 -12.43
CA ALA A 235 46.57 -13.36 -13.10
C ALA A 235 46.56 -14.55 -12.13
N GLU A 236 46.39 -15.73 -12.70
CA GLU A 236 46.57 -17.00 -12.00
C GLU A 236 47.07 -18.08 -12.96
N HIS A 237 47.92 -18.98 -12.47
CA HIS A 237 48.30 -20.17 -13.23
C HIS A 237 47.09 -21.03 -13.56
N TRP A 238 47.10 -21.62 -14.75
CA TRP A 238 46.00 -22.46 -15.24
C TRP A 238 45.61 -23.58 -14.28
N SER A 239 46.60 -24.29 -13.76
CA SER A 239 46.40 -25.41 -12.84
C SER A 239 45.98 -24.98 -11.43
N CYS A 240 46.17 -23.71 -11.06
CA CYS A 240 45.99 -23.22 -9.70
C CYS A 240 44.60 -22.61 -9.44
N GLY A 241 43.82 -22.43 -10.49
CA GLY A 241 42.46 -21.91 -10.42
C GLY A 241 42.01 -21.35 -11.75
N GLY A 242 42.96 -20.91 -12.58
CA GLY A 242 42.64 -20.21 -13.81
C GLY A 242 41.93 -21.02 -14.88
N LYS A 243 42.04 -22.35 -14.88
CA LYS A 243 41.21 -23.23 -15.73
C LYS A 243 39.71 -23.13 -15.45
N ASN A 244 39.32 -22.66 -14.27
CA ASN A 244 37.94 -22.53 -13.84
C ASN A 244 37.44 -21.08 -13.94
N PHE A 245 38.30 -20.13 -14.33
CA PHE A 245 37.90 -18.74 -14.43
C PHE A 245 36.90 -18.57 -15.59
N PRO A 246 35.70 -18.00 -15.37
CA PRO A 246 34.71 -17.87 -16.42
C PRO A 246 35.20 -17.00 -17.58
N ASP A 247 34.98 -17.45 -18.81
CA ASP A 247 35.30 -16.73 -20.04
C ASP A 247 34.06 -16.34 -20.86
N GLU A 248 32.88 -16.77 -20.44
CA GLU A 248 31.60 -16.44 -21.09
C GLU A 248 31.18 -14.99 -20.79
N PRO A 249 30.99 -14.14 -21.81
CA PRO A 249 30.51 -12.77 -21.64
C PRO A 249 29.18 -12.70 -20.89
N GLY A 250 29.04 -11.74 -19.97
CA GLY A 250 27.85 -11.55 -19.14
C GLY A 250 27.91 -12.28 -17.80
N THR A 251 28.84 -13.24 -17.62
CA THR A 251 29.02 -13.92 -16.33
C THR A 251 29.40 -12.91 -15.25
N ILE A 252 28.65 -12.87 -14.14
CA ILE A 252 29.01 -12.04 -12.99
C ILE A 252 29.87 -12.87 -12.04
N ILE A 253 31.00 -12.30 -11.62
CA ILE A 253 31.93 -12.91 -10.66
C ILE A 253 32.14 -12.00 -9.45
N THR A 254 32.60 -12.59 -8.36
CA THR A 254 33.04 -11.85 -7.18
C THR A 254 34.55 -12.01 -7.02
N LEU A 255 35.26 -10.89 -6.94
CA LEU A 255 36.64 -10.88 -6.50
C LEU A 255 36.71 -10.48 -5.03
N THR A 256 37.59 -11.15 -4.27
CA THR A 256 37.88 -10.84 -2.87
C THR A 256 39.37 -10.56 -2.69
N GLY A 257 39.76 -9.92 -1.58
CA GLY A 257 41.15 -9.55 -1.34
C GLY A 257 41.56 -8.29 -2.11
N GLU A 258 42.72 -8.32 -2.74
CA GLU A 258 43.16 -7.25 -3.62
C GLU A 258 42.16 -7.09 -4.79
N ARG A 259 41.85 -5.86 -5.22
CA ARG A 259 40.82 -5.63 -6.28
C ARG A 259 39.42 -6.18 -5.97
N ALA A 260 39.05 -6.33 -4.69
CA ALA A 260 37.72 -6.80 -4.31
C ALA A 260 36.57 -6.02 -4.99
N GLY A 261 35.53 -6.73 -5.36
CA GLY A 261 34.35 -6.16 -6.02
C GLY A 261 33.57 -7.19 -6.82
N THR A 262 32.43 -6.74 -7.35
CA THR A 262 31.64 -7.51 -8.32
C THR A 262 32.05 -7.08 -9.72
N TYR A 263 32.30 -8.04 -10.60
CA TYR A 263 32.68 -7.78 -11.97
C TYR A 263 31.81 -8.59 -12.93
N ARG A 264 31.53 -8.03 -14.10
CA ARG A 264 30.99 -8.75 -15.26
C ARG A 264 32.14 -9.13 -16.17
N VAL A 265 32.18 -10.39 -16.58
CA VAL A 265 33.08 -10.89 -17.62
C VAL A 265 32.62 -10.36 -18.97
N ASP A 266 33.51 -9.69 -19.70
CA ASP A 266 33.24 -9.22 -21.07
C ASP A 266 33.77 -10.23 -22.12
N GLY A 267 34.45 -11.27 -21.68
CA GLY A 267 35.00 -12.37 -22.48
C GLY A 267 36.50 -12.28 -22.72
N ILE A 268 37.06 -13.27 -23.43
CA ILE A 268 38.47 -13.26 -23.86
C ILE A 268 38.63 -12.22 -24.96
N VAL A 269 39.33 -11.12 -24.64
CA VAL A 269 39.56 -10.00 -25.57
C VAL A 269 40.85 -10.15 -26.36
N MET A 270 41.77 -11.00 -25.89
CA MET A 270 43.03 -11.25 -26.57
C MET A 270 43.62 -12.61 -26.19
N MET A 271 44.27 -13.26 -27.17
CA MET A 271 45.11 -14.44 -26.97
C MET A 271 46.54 -14.11 -27.40
N LEU A 272 47.48 -14.20 -26.47
CA LEU A 272 48.89 -13.83 -26.69
C LEU A 272 49.82 -15.02 -26.54
N ASN A 273 50.96 -14.96 -27.21
CA ASN A 273 52.06 -15.89 -26.98
C ASN A 273 53.08 -15.22 -26.06
N GLN A 274 53.19 -15.66 -24.81
CA GLN A 274 54.03 -15.07 -23.77
C GLN A 274 55.53 -15.01 -24.16
N ARG A 275 56.00 -15.86 -25.08
CA ARG A 275 57.40 -15.84 -25.55
C ARG A 275 57.69 -14.72 -26.55
N ARG A 276 56.66 -14.09 -27.10
CA ARG A 276 56.76 -13.08 -28.17
C ARG A 276 56.10 -11.76 -27.80
N ALA A 277 54.95 -11.84 -27.13
CA ALA A 277 54.22 -10.68 -26.67
C ALA A 277 54.98 -9.99 -25.54
N THR A 278 54.82 -8.67 -25.50
CA THR A 278 55.35 -7.76 -24.51
C THR A 278 54.19 -7.11 -23.75
N VAL A 279 54.50 -6.36 -22.69
CA VAL A 279 53.48 -5.61 -21.94
C VAL A 279 52.73 -4.59 -22.81
N ALA A 280 53.34 -4.11 -23.91
CA ALA A 280 52.70 -3.19 -24.84
C ALA A 280 51.59 -3.85 -25.68
N ASP A 281 51.54 -5.19 -25.72
CA ASP A 281 50.53 -5.95 -26.45
C ASP A 281 49.29 -6.27 -25.59
N ILE A 282 49.32 -5.93 -24.29
CA ILE A 282 48.20 -6.12 -23.37
C ILE A 282 47.14 -5.07 -23.68
N PRO A 283 45.87 -5.44 -23.83
CA PRO A 283 44.84 -4.48 -24.16
C PRO A 283 44.56 -3.56 -22.96
N HIS A 284 44.06 -2.37 -23.23
CA HIS A 284 43.83 -1.31 -22.25
C HIS A 284 42.38 -0.84 -22.28
N GLY A 285 41.97 -0.04 -21.29
CA GLY A 285 40.66 0.59 -21.24
C GLY A 285 39.55 -0.26 -20.60
N TYR A 286 39.91 -1.40 -20.01
CA TYR A 286 39.02 -2.20 -19.17
C TYR A 286 39.23 -1.89 -17.68
N ASP A 287 38.22 -2.12 -16.85
CA ASP A 287 38.33 -1.90 -15.41
C ASP A 287 39.32 -2.89 -14.77
N LEU A 288 39.36 -4.13 -15.28
CA LEU A 288 40.31 -5.15 -14.88
C LEU A 288 40.49 -6.18 -16.01
N ILE A 289 41.70 -6.75 -16.13
CA ILE A 289 41.99 -7.89 -17.00
C ILE A 289 42.36 -9.09 -16.15
N TYR A 290 41.82 -10.25 -16.47
CA TYR A 290 42.24 -11.51 -15.91
C TYR A 290 43.12 -12.27 -16.92
N GLN A 291 44.30 -12.70 -16.49
CA GLN A 291 45.26 -13.41 -17.32
C GLN A 291 45.48 -14.85 -16.83
N THR A 292 45.46 -15.80 -17.77
CA THR A 292 45.92 -17.17 -17.52
C THR A 292 46.50 -17.81 -18.78
N CYS A 293 47.25 -18.89 -18.64
CA CYS A 293 47.86 -19.62 -19.77
C CYS A 293 47.07 -20.89 -20.06
N GLN A 294 46.19 -20.86 -21.07
CA GLN A 294 45.27 -21.96 -21.41
C GLN A 294 46.02 -23.30 -21.51
N ASN A 295 45.51 -24.34 -20.86
CA ASN A 295 46.14 -25.66 -20.77
C ASN A 295 47.58 -25.67 -20.21
N GLY A 296 47.98 -24.63 -19.47
CA GLY A 296 49.34 -24.45 -18.97
C GLY A 296 50.36 -24.08 -20.06
N GLN A 297 49.91 -23.68 -21.26
CA GLN A 297 50.79 -23.39 -22.38
C GLN A 297 51.07 -21.89 -22.52
N SER A 298 52.35 -21.51 -22.47
CA SER A 298 52.80 -20.12 -22.67
C SER A 298 52.48 -19.55 -24.05
N SER A 299 52.18 -20.39 -25.05
CA SER A 299 51.77 -19.95 -26.38
C SER A 299 50.32 -19.48 -26.46
N THR A 300 49.52 -19.72 -25.42
CA THR A 300 48.07 -19.46 -25.40
C THR A 300 47.69 -18.74 -24.10
N MET A 301 48.31 -17.58 -23.85
CA MET A 301 47.95 -16.70 -22.74
C MET A 301 46.66 -15.96 -23.07
N SER A 302 45.57 -16.28 -22.37
CA SER A 302 44.27 -15.61 -22.52
C SER A 302 44.19 -14.39 -21.62
N LEU A 303 43.64 -13.30 -22.16
CA LEU A 303 43.30 -12.08 -21.45
C LEU A 303 41.79 -11.89 -21.50
N THR A 304 41.14 -12.08 -20.36
CA THR A 304 39.69 -11.92 -20.18
C THR A 304 39.42 -10.53 -19.60
N ALA A 305 38.63 -9.72 -20.30
CA ALA A 305 38.26 -8.40 -19.81
C ALA A 305 37.12 -8.49 -18.78
N LEU A 306 37.18 -7.59 -17.79
CA LEU A 306 36.20 -7.46 -16.73
C LEU A 306 35.74 -6.00 -16.65
N THR A 307 34.43 -5.79 -16.61
CA THR A 307 33.80 -4.52 -16.26
C THR A 307 33.37 -4.57 -14.80
N LYS A 308 33.73 -3.56 -14.00
CA LYS A 308 33.29 -3.47 -12.60
C LYS A 308 31.81 -3.08 -12.55
N LEU A 309 31.06 -3.75 -11.69
CA LEU A 309 29.67 -3.40 -11.39
C LEU A 309 29.64 -2.61 -10.08
N ASP A 310 28.96 -1.46 -10.10
CA ASP A 310 28.75 -0.60 -8.93
C ASP A 310 27.68 -1.17 -7.97
#